data_AF-A0A1T2KYE8-F1
#
_entry.id   AF-A0A1T2KYE8-F1
#
_cell.length_a   1.000
_cell.length_b   1.000
_cell.length_c   1.000
_cell.angle_alpha   90.00
_cell.angle_beta   90.00
_cell.angle_gamma   90.00
#
_symmetry.space_group_name_H-M   'P 1'
#
loop_
_entity.id
_entity.type
_entity.pdbx_description
1 polymer ?
#
loop_
_entity_poly.entity_id
_entity_poly.type
_entity_poly.pdbx_seq_one_letter_code
_entity_poly.pdbx_strand_id
1 'polypeptide(L)'
;MNSATTTTLIETVEEFLAHAMELELESVERYEQLADSMEVHNNIDTANLFRKLAHYGQKHAHEVEVLSADMTLPDLPPWEFKMNSAARISTPRLLTAHLTPKCGTWH
;
A
#
# COMPACT_ATOMS: atom_id res chain seq x y z
N MET A 1 -29.81 -19.14 5.80
CA MET A 1 -28.91 -18.82 4.68
C MET A 1 -27.61 -18.34 5.31
N ASN A 2 -26.61 -19.22 5.34
CA ASN A 2 -25.38 -19.00 6.10
C ASN A 2 -24.38 -18.31 5.16
N SER A 3 -24.28 -16.99 5.25
CA SER A 3 -23.19 -16.26 4.59
C SER A 3 -21.92 -16.50 5.41
N ALA A 4 -21.25 -17.62 5.12
CA ALA A 4 -19.91 -17.88 5.65
C ALA A 4 -19.00 -16.77 5.14
N THR A 5 -18.40 -16.02 6.07
CA THR A 5 -17.39 -15.01 5.79
C THR A 5 -16.12 -15.77 5.39
N THR A 6 -16.00 -16.15 4.13
CA THR A 6 -14.77 -16.74 3.60
C THR A 6 -13.69 -15.66 3.67
N THR A 7 -12.87 -15.74 4.70
CA THR A 7 -11.62 -14.99 4.78
C THR A 7 -10.75 -15.56 3.67
N THR A 8 -10.64 -14.83 2.56
CA THR A 8 -9.86 -15.23 1.40
C THR A 8 -8.37 -15.17 1.78
N LEU A 9 -7.84 -16.22 2.41
CA LEU A 9 -6.43 -16.31 2.77
C LEU A 9 -5.59 -16.58 1.52
N ILE A 10 -4.30 -16.22 1.52
CA ILE A 10 -3.35 -16.65 0.49
C ILE A 10 -2.81 -18.01 0.95
N GLU A 11 -3.05 -19.07 0.18
CA GLU A 11 -2.81 -20.45 0.63
C GLU A 11 -1.58 -21.10 -0.04
N THR A 12 -1.11 -20.53 -1.16
CA THR A 12 0.03 -21.06 -1.93
C THR A 12 1.08 -20.00 -2.23
N VAL A 13 2.30 -20.46 -2.56
CA VAL A 13 3.40 -19.55 -2.94
C VAL A 13 3.12 -18.91 -4.30
N GLU A 14 2.50 -19.66 -5.21
CA GLU A 14 2.08 -19.20 -6.54
C GLU A 14 1.04 -18.10 -6.43
N GLU A 15 0.02 -18.28 -5.58
CA GLU A 15 -0.97 -17.23 -5.31
C GLU A 15 -0.33 -16.00 -4.66
N PHE A 16 0.60 -16.20 -3.73
CA PHE A 16 1.36 -15.09 -3.13
C PHE A 16 2.17 -14.31 -4.16
N LEU A 17 2.90 -14.99 -5.03
CA LEU A 17 3.73 -14.35 -6.05
C LEU A 17 2.89 -13.66 -7.13
N ALA A 18 1.73 -14.22 -7.50
CA ALA A 18 0.80 -13.55 -8.39
C ALA A 18 0.28 -12.23 -7.77
N HIS A 19 -0.09 -12.25 -6.48
CA HIS A 19 -0.49 -11.03 -5.78
C HIS A 19 0.67 -10.02 -5.65
N ALA A 20 1.88 -10.48 -5.37
CA ALA A 20 3.05 -9.62 -5.27
C ALA A 20 3.39 -8.96 -6.60
N MET A 21 3.30 -9.70 -7.71
CA MET A 21 3.53 -9.17 -9.06
C MET A 21 2.62 -7.98 -9.34
N GLU A 22 1.30 -8.14 -9.17
CA GLU A 22 0.42 -7.01 -9.42
C GLU A 22 0.68 -5.86 -8.44
N LEU A 23 0.86 -6.15 -7.15
CA LEU A 23 1.11 -5.11 -6.16
C LEU A 23 2.29 -4.21 -6.59
N GLU A 24 3.37 -4.80 -7.08
CA GLU A 24 4.53 -4.07 -7.55
C GLU A 24 4.22 -3.30 -8.85
N LEU A 25 3.52 -3.89 -9.82
CA LEU A 25 3.13 -3.21 -11.07
C LEU A 25 2.19 -2.02 -10.82
N GLU A 26 1.16 -2.19 -9.98
CA GLU A 26 0.25 -1.11 -9.59
C GLU A 26 0.99 -0.01 -8.82
N SER A 27 1.95 -0.40 -7.98
CA SER A 27 2.80 0.56 -7.26
C SER A 27 3.64 1.39 -8.21
N VAL A 28 4.24 0.77 -9.24
CA VAL A 28 4.98 1.49 -10.30
C VAL A 28 4.09 2.53 -10.96
N GLU A 29 2.92 2.12 -11.46
CA GLU A 29 1.99 3.03 -12.14
C GLU A 29 1.57 4.20 -11.24
N ARG A 30 1.19 3.91 -9.99
CA ARG A 30 0.75 4.94 -9.03
C ARG A 30 1.89 5.89 -8.65
N TYR A 31 3.12 5.40 -8.50
CA TYR A 31 4.26 6.25 -8.22
C TYR A 31 4.64 7.13 -9.42
N GLU A 32 4.51 6.64 -10.64
CA GLU A 32 4.69 7.45 -11.85
C GLU A 32 3.65 8.57 -11.94
N GLN A 33 2.37 8.26 -11.71
CA GLN A 33 1.30 9.26 -11.67
C GLN A 33 1.52 10.32 -10.57
N LEU A 34 1.98 9.90 -9.39
CA LEU A 34 2.33 10.82 -8.29
C LEU A 34 3.53 11.68 -8.64
N ALA A 35 4.55 11.13 -9.29
CA ALA A 35 5.71 11.89 -9.74
C ALA A 35 5.30 12.98 -10.74
N ASP A 36 4.49 12.64 -11.74
CA ASP A 36 3.95 13.58 -12.72
C ASP A 36 3.19 14.73 -12.02
N SER A 37 2.34 14.39 -11.05
CA SER A 37 1.61 15.38 -10.26
C SER A 37 2.55 16.32 -9.48
N MET A 38 3.65 15.82 -8.92
CA MET A 38 4.63 16.64 -8.21
C MET A 38 5.39 17.58 -9.15
N GLU A 39 5.73 17.12 -10.36
CA GLU A 39 6.38 17.96 -11.39
C GLU A 39 5.49 19.15 -11.78
N VAL A 40 4.18 18.92 -12.00
CA VAL A 40 3.21 19.98 -12.32
C VAL A 40 3.14 21.06 -11.23
N HIS A 41 3.35 20.69 -9.96
CA HIS A 41 3.35 21.63 -8.82
C HIS A 41 4.74 22.18 -8.49
N ASN A 42 5.74 22.00 -9.37
CA ASN A 42 7.13 22.43 -9.20
C ASN A 42 7.83 21.83 -7.96
N ASN A 43 7.39 20.64 -7.53
CA ASN A 43 7.94 19.90 -6.38
C ASN A 43 8.92 18.82 -6.85
N ILE A 44 10.05 19.25 -7.44
CA ILE A 44 10.98 18.37 -8.15
C ILE A 44 11.66 17.32 -7.26
N ASP A 45 12.01 17.67 -6.02
CA ASP A 45 12.64 16.71 -5.09
C ASP A 45 11.70 15.55 -4.75
N THR A 46 10.42 15.85 -4.54
CA THR A 46 9.38 14.84 -4.28
C THR A 46 9.06 14.04 -5.54
N ALA A 47 9.05 14.67 -6.71
CA ALA A 47 8.92 13.95 -7.98
C ALA A 47 10.05 12.92 -8.13
N ASN A 48 11.30 13.34 -7.90
CA ASN A 48 12.46 12.44 -7.94
C ASN A 48 12.38 11.30 -6.92
N LEU A 49 11.80 11.55 -5.73
CA LEU A 49 11.54 10.50 -4.76
C LEU A 49 10.55 9.46 -5.31
N PHE A 50 9.42 9.89 -5.86
CA PHE A 50 8.44 8.97 -6.44
C PHE A 50 9.00 8.20 -7.65
N ARG A 51 9.82 8.84 -8.49
CA ARG A 51 10.54 8.13 -9.58
C ARG A 51 11.47 7.04 -9.05
N LYS A 52 12.18 7.29 -7.95
CA LYS A 52 13.03 6.27 -7.31
C LYS A 52 12.19 5.11 -6.77
N LEU A 53 11.02 5.38 -6.18
CA LEU A 53 10.12 4.34 -5.71
C LEU A 53 9.54 3.51 -6.86
N ALA A 54 9.14 4.15 -7.97
CA ALA A 54 8.73 3.45 -9.18
C ALA A 54 9.85 2.54 -9.72
N HIS A 55 11.09 3.03 -9.74
CA HIS A 55 12.24 2.23 -10.15
C HIS A 55 12.46 0.99 -9.26
N TYR A 56 12.31 1.12 -7.94
CA TYR A 56 12.38 -0.04 -7.05
C TYR A 56 11.23 -1.02 -7.26
N GLY A 57 10.00 -0.52 -7.47
CA GLY A 57 8.85 -1.37 -7.81
C GLY A 57 9.10 -2.18 -9.08
N GLN A 58 9.68 -1.58 -10.13
CA GLN A 58 10.07 -2.30 -11.35
C GLN A 58 11.10 -3.40 -11.06
N LYS A 59 12.08 -3.13 -10.19
CA LYS A 59 13.08 -4.12 -9.78
C LYS A 59 12.43 -5.28 -9.03
N HIS A 60 11.50 -5.00 -8.13
CA HIS A 60 10.78 -6.04 -7.39
C HIS A 60 9.88 -6.87 -8.30
N ALA A 61 9.15 -6.25 -9.24
CA ALA A 61 8.37 -6.98 -10.23
C ALA A 61 9.25 -7.94 -11.03
N HIS A 62 10.45 -7.51 -11.44
CA HIS A 62 11.41 -8.38 -12.09
C HIS A 62 11.93 -9.51 -11.19
N GLU A 63 12.15 -9.26 -9.89
CA GLU A 63 12.51 -10.30 -8.93
C GLU A 63 11.39 -11.36 -8.81
N VAL A 64 10.12 -10.93 -8.77
CA VAL A 64 8.96 -11.84 -8.76
C VAL A 64 8.87 -12.63 -10.06
N GLU A 65 9.13 -12.01 -11.21
CA GLU A 65 9.19 -12.68 -12.51
C GLU A 65 10.25 -13.80 -12.52
N VAL A 66 11.45 -13.50 -12.03
CA VAL A 66 12.54 -14.49 -11.93
C VAL A 66 12.18 -15.62 -10.97
N LEU A 67 11.58 -15.32 -9.83
CA LEU A 67 11.18 -16.32 -8.83
C LEU A 67 10.05 -17.23 -9.32
N SER A 68 9.17 -16.72 -10.17
CA SER A 68 8.01 -17.43 -10.69
C SER A 68 8.25 -18.10 -12.04
N ALA A 69 9.47 -18.05 -12.59
CA ALA A 69 9.78 -18.51 -13.94
C ALA A 69 9.38 -19.96 -14.24
N ASP A 70 9.48 -20.86 -13.24
CA ASP A 70 9.10 -22.27 -13.36
C ASP A 70 7.70 -22.59 -12.79
N MET A 71 6.92 -21.56 -12.44
CA MET A 71 5.61 -21.69 -11.81
C MET A 71 4.49 -21.29 -12.77
N THR A 72 3.32 -21.90 -12.59
CA THR A 72 2.09 -21.40 -13.21
C THR A 72 1.39 -20.48 -12.24
N LEU A 73 1.54 -19.17 -12.44
CA LEU A 73 0.85 -18.18 -11.62
C LEU A 73 -0.64 -18.12 -12.00
N PRO A 74 -1.56 -18.05 -11.02
CA PRO A 74 -2.97 -17.80 -11.31
C PRO A 74 -3.15 -16.42 -11.94
N ASP A 75 -4.03 -16.33 -12.94
CA ASP A 75 -4.50 -15.06 -13.48
C ASP A 75 -5.44 -14.43 -12.44
N LEU A 76 -5.00 -13.34 -11.82
CA LEU A 76 -5.75 -12.65 -10.78
C LEU A 76 -6.51 -11.49 -11.41
N PRO A 77 -7.84 -11.55 -11.51
CA PRO A 77 -8.59 -10.43 -12.03
C PRO A 77 -8.53 -9.22 -11.08
N PRO A 78 -8.59 -7.97 -11.59
CA PRO A 78 -8.37 -6.76 -10.78
C PRO A 78 -9.30 -6.56 -9.57
N TRP A 79 -10.45 -7.23 -9.55
CA TRP A 79 -11.42 -7.18 -8.44
C TRP A 79 -11.17 -8.22 -7.34
N GLU A 80 -10.18 -9.11 -7.51
CA GLU A 80 -9.80 -10.13 -6.54
C GLU A 80 -8.57 -9.72 -5.70
N PHE A 81 -8.09 -8.48 -5.86
CA PHE A 81 -7.07 -7.93 -4.97
C PHE A 81 -7.58 -7.88 -3.53
N LYS A 82 -6.96 -8.70 -2.67
CA LYS A 82 -7.16 -8.72 -1.22
C LYS A 82 -6.51 -7.49 -0.56
N MET A 83 -6.68 -6.31 -1.16
CA MET A 83 -6.33 -5.02 -0.58
C MET A 83 -7.39 -4.63 0.45
N ASN A 84 -7.20 -5.05 1.69
CA ASN A 84 -8.05 -4.57 2.76
C ASN A 84 -7.76 -3.07 3.00
N SER A 85 -8.64 -2.21 2.50
CA SER A 85 -8.62 -0.76 2.79
C SER A 85 -8.90 -0.42 4.26
N ALA A 86 -9.21 -1.41 5.11
CA ALA A 86 -9.41 -1.20 6.55
C ALA A 86 -8.12 -0.90 7.36
N ALA A 87 -6.94 -0.86 6.73
CA ALA A 87 -5.73 -0.36 7.37
C ALA A 87 -5.67 1.18 7.48
N ARG A 88 -6.79 1.90 7.30
CA ARG A 88 -6.99 3.14 8.06
C ARG A 88 -7.21 2.76 9.53
N ILE A 89 -6.16 2.33 10.21
CA ILE A 89 -6.10 2.47 11.66
C ILE A 89 -5.97 3.98 11.89
N SER A 90 -7.09 4.69 11.87
CA SER A 90 -7.15 5.88 12.71
C SER A 90 -6.94 5.34 14.11
N THR A 91 -5.74 5.47 14.66
CA THR A 91 -5.61 5.44 16.11
C THR A 91 -6.66 6.42 16.61
N PRO A 92 -7.68 6.01 17.40
CA PRO A 92 -8.45 7.00 18.10
C PRO A 92 -7.42 7.80 18.90
N ARG A 93 -7.27 9.08 18.59
CA ARG A 93 -6.51 10.02 19.40
C ARG A 93 -7.18 10.03 20.76
N LEU A 94 -6.73 9.16 21.66
CA LEU A 94 -6.96 9.32 23.09
C LEU A 94 -6.11 10.52 23.52
N LEU A 95 -6.60 11.71 23.23
CA LEU A 95 -6.21 12.92 23.92
C LEU A 95 -7.45 13.49 24.61
N THR A 96 -7.93 12.76 25.63
CA THR A 96 -8.68 13.37 26.72
C THR A 96 -7.77 13.43 27.94
N ALA A 97 -6.65 14.16 27.82
CA ALA A 97 -6.05 14.78 28.99
C ALA A 97 -6.84 16.06 29.27
N HIS A 98 -7.81 15.91 30.15
CA HIS A 98 -8.53 16.93 30.86
C HIS A 98 -7.53 17.75 31.70
N LEU A 99 -6.84 18.70 31.07
CA LEU A 99 -6.18 19.78 31.79
C LEU A 99 -7.27 20.80 32.13
N THR A 100 -7.87 20.61 33.30
CA THR A 100 -8.61 21.68 33.97
C THR A 100 -7.63 22.82 34.26
N PRO A 101 -7.94 24.08 33.90
CA PRO A 101 -7.17 25.20 34.39
C PRO A 101 -7.52 25.36 35.88
N LYS A 102 -6.69 24.83 36.77
CA LYS A 102 -6.70 25.30 38.15
C LYS A 102 -6.21 26.75 38.10
N CYS A 103 -7.16 27.67 38.17
CA CYS A 103 -6.92 29.07 38.47
C CYS A 103 -6.07 29.13 39.75
N GLY A 104 -4.78 29.41 39.59
CA GLY A 104 -3.80 29.57 40.64
C GLY A 104 -3.35 31.02 40.63
N THR A 105 -3.74 31.71 41.69
CA THR A 105 -3.43 33.09 42.07
C THR A 105 -1.96 33.43 41.85
N TRP A 106 -1.67 34.46 41.05
CA TRP A 106 -0.36 35.10 41.02
C TRP A 106 -0.35 36.19 42.09
N HIS A 107 0.57 36.06 43.06
CA HIS A 107 1.02 37.16 43.91
C HIS A 107 2.02 38.02 43.15
#